data_AF-A0A9P9QAG3-F1
#
_entry.id   AF-A0A9P9QAG3-F1
#
_cell.length_a   1.000
_cell.length_b   1.000
_cell.length_c   1.000
_cell.angle_alpha   90.00
_cell.angle_beta   90.00
_cell.angle_gamma   90.00
#
_symmetry.space_group_name_H-M   'P 1'
#
loop_
_entity.id
_entity.type
_entity.pdbx_description
1 polymer ?
#
loop_
_entity_poly.entity_id
_entity_poly.type
_entity_poly.pdbx_seq_one_letter_code
_entity_poly.pdbx_strand_id
1 'polypeptide(L)'
;MACIAVEAVSGTTQRWRTHVSGGLAYLTKLQDQGVDEATLSPFRQHMVKMAILCGFPVPSHLKEFLTDDSGTSDGLEFTFPYYGVSRRFLRAHDQINSLLARSSGARTVEAEMELDSFELQMYLDFPSLPQHNICSSTTNATVIQHTSRAFYYAGLVFFQRSLRQAPIEAVQQLVELGIQELEALDRVGRESLGCLMLWPALVLGAECSSSPVQGRLQKWFQSQRRLGFRNLIILEDLVAKLWSARSDPAATPEESNWRHVIAQARYDVFRL
;
A
#
# COMPACT_ATOMS: atom_id res chain seq x y z
N MET A 1 -10.81 8.90 -13.96
CA MET A 1 -9.39 8.48 -14.04
C MET A 1 -8.43 9.66 -14.12
N ALA A 2 -8.64 10.66 -15.00
CA ALA A 2 -7.74 11.82 -15.13
C ALA A 2 -7.52 12.64 -13.84
N CYS A 3 -8.55 12.79 -13.00
CA CYS A 3 -8.46 13.66 -11.81
C CYS A 3 -7.48 13.15 -10.74
N ILE A 4 -7.40 11.84 -10.52
CA ILE A 4 -6.50 11.23 -9.52
C ILE A 4 -5.05 11.28 -10.01
N ALA A 5 -4.81 11.11 -11.30
CA ALA A 5 -3.48 11.29 -11.89
C ALA A 5 -3.02 12.76 -11.76
N VAL A 6 -3.92 13.72 -11.97
CA VAL A 6 -3.64 15.15 -11.75
C VAL A 6 -3.31 15.43 -10.28
N GLU A 7 -3.98 14.80 -9.32
CA GLU A 7 -3.65 14.93 -7.90
C GLU A 7 -2.27 14.35 -7.58
N ALA A 8 -1.93 13.19 -8.15
CA ALA A 8 -0.62 12.56 -7.98
C ALA A 8 0.53 13.42 -8.54
N VAL A 9 0.30 14.06 -9.69
CA VAL A 9 1.26 14.96 -10.34
C VAL A 9 1.34 16.30 -9.59
N SER A 10 0.21 16.91 -9.26
CA SER A 10 0.15 18.23 -8.62
C SER A 10 0.55 18.21 -7.15
N GLY A 11 0.42 17.07 -6.45
CA GLY A 11 0.65 17.00 -5.01
C GLY A 11 -0.45 17.67 -4.19
N THR A 12 -1.62 17.91 -4.79
CA THR A 12 -2.71 18.59 -4.11
C THR A 12 -3.22 17.72 -2.97
N THR A 13 -3.18 18.25 -1.75
CA THR A 13 -3.59 17.51 -0.56
C THR A 13 -5.13 17.49 -0.43
N GLN A 14 -5.63 16.49 0.30
CA GLN A 14 -7.03 16.31 0.73
C GLN A 14 -8.10 16.08 -0.37
N ARG A 15 -7.91 16.60 -1.59
CA ARG A 15 -8.91 16.51 -2.67
C ARG A 15 -9.20 15.07 -3.11
N TRP A 16 -8.20 14.20 -3.05
CA TRP A 16 -8.32 12.80 -3.46
C TRP A 16 -9.41 12.04 -2.70
N ARG A 17 -9.67 12.41 -1.44
CA ARG A 17 -10.76 11.83 -0.63
C ARG A 17 -12.13 12.14 -1.19
N THR A 18 -12.30 13.33 -1.78
CA THR A 18 -13.55 13.73 -2.45
C THR A 18 -13.75 12.91 -3.72
N HIS A 19 -12.68 12.63 -4.47
CA HIS A 19 -12.76 11.78 -5.64
C HIS A 19 -13.04 10.32 -5.29
N VAL A 20 -12.41 9.78 -4.24
CA VAL A 20 -12.67 8.42 -3.77
C VAL A 20 -14.11 8.27 -3.27
N SER A 21 -14.55 9.15 -2.38
CA SER A 21 -15.93 9.13 -1.86
C SER A 21 -16.97 9.31 -2.96
N GLY A 22 -16.77 10.30 -3.85
CA GLY A 22 -17.67 10.53 -4.98
C GLY A 22 -17.72 9.37 -5.96
N GLY A 23 -16.58 8.73 -6.25
CA GLY A 23 -16.52 7.56 -7.13
C GLY A 23 -17.19 6.33 -6.53
N LEU A 24 -17.04 6.09 -5.22
CA LEU A 24 -17.75 5.01 -4.51
C LEU A 24 -19.27 5.26 -4.49
N ALA A 25 -19.71 6.48 -4.20
CA ALA A 25 -21.13 6.84 -4.25
C ALA A 25 -21.71 6.71 -5.67
N TYR A 26 -20.94 7.06 -6.69
CA TYR A 26 -21.34 6.90 -8.08
C TYR A 26 -21.46 5.42 -8.48
N LEU A 27 -20.56 4.56 -8.00
CA LEU A 27 -20.65 3.11 -8.20
C LEU A 27 -21.96 2.54 -7.66
N THR A 28 -22.32 2.89 -6.42
CA THR A 28 -23.60 2.46 -5.82
C THR A 28 -24.78 2.91 -6.66
N LYS A 29 -24.79 4.17 -7.12
CA LYS A 29 -25.85 4.68 -7.98
C LYS A 29 -25.96 3.95 -9.33
N LEU A 30 -24.83 3.59 -9.94
CA LEU A 30 -24.83 2.83 -11.19
C LEU A 30 -25.34 1.39 -11.01
N GLN A 31 -25.04 0.75 -9.87
CA GLN A 31 -25.61 -0.55 -9.52
C GLN A 31 -27.13 -0.46 -9.35
N ASP A 32 -27.62 0.57 -8.64
CA ASP A 32 -29.06 0.80 -8.45
C ASP A 32 -29.79 1.05 -9.78
N GLN A 33 -29.10 1.58 -10.78
CA GLN A 33 -29.61 1.80 -12.14
C GLN A 33 -29.58 0.54 -13.01
N GLY A 34 -29.10 -0.59 -12.50
CA GLY A 34 -29.05 -1.86 -13.23
C GLY A 34 -28.01 -1.88 -14.34
N VAL A 35 -26.95 -1.05 -14.25
CA VAL A 35 -25.84 -1.11 -15.21
C VAL A 35 -25.13 -2.45 -15.09
N ASP A 36 -24.84 -3.05 -16.24
CA ASP A 36 -24.22 -4.36 -16.33
C ASP A 36 -22.89 -4.49 -15.57
N GLU A 37 -22.72 -5.61 -14.88
CA GLU A 37 -21.57 -5.89 -14.02
C GLU A 37 -20.25 -5.90 -14.79
N ALA A 38 -20.23 -6.40 -16.03
CA ALA A 38 -19.02 -6.43 -16.84
C ALA A 38 -18.52 -5.02 -17.18
N THR A 39 -19.43 -4.05 -17.26
CA THR A 39 -19.11 -2.63 -17.48
C THR A 39 -18.62 -1.95 -16.20
N LEU A 40 -19.20 -2.31 -15.05
CA LEU A 40 -18.85 -1.69 -13.76
C LEU A 40 -17.58 -2.25 -13.13
N SER A 41 -17.28 -3.53 -13.37
CA SER A 41 -16.22 -4.26 -12.67
C SER A 41 -14.85 -3.57 -12.73
N PRO A 42 -14.34 -3.08 -13.87
CA PRO A 42 -13.05 -2.39 -13.92
C PRO A 42 -13.03 -1.10 -13.07
N PHE A 43 -14.12 -0.32 -13.11
CA PHE A 43 -14.24 0.91 -12.34
C PHE A 43 -14.38 0.60 -10.84
N ARG A 44 -15.19 -0.39 -10.47
CA ARG A 44 -15.33 -0.87 -9.09
C ARG A 44 -13.99 -1.31 -8.52
N GLN A 45 -13.31 -2.21 -9.22
CA GLN A 45 -12.01 -2.72 -8.79
C GLN A 45 -11.01 -1.60 -8.59
N HIS A 46 -10.93 -0.63 -9.51
CA HIS A 46 -10.05 0.52 -9.37
C HIS A 46 -10.37 1.32 -8.09
N MET A 47 -11.63 1.74 -7.91
CA MET A 47 -12.03 2.56 -6.76
C MET A 47 -11.83 1.85 -5.42
N VAL A 48 -12.16 0.55 -5.36
CA VAL A 48 -12.04 -0.25 -4.14
C VAL A 48 -10.57 -0.49 -3.77
N LYS A 49 -9.72 -0.81 -4.75
CA LYS A 49 -8.27 -0.96 -4.51
C LYS A 49 -7.65 0.34 -3.98
N MET A 50 -8.00 1.49 -4.57
CA MET A 50 -7.56 2.79 -4.05
C MET A 50 -7.98 3.00 -2.60
N ALA A 51 -9.27 2.80 -2.33
CA ALA A 51 -9.84 3.06 -1.03
C ALA A 51 -9.18 2.18 0.03
N ILE A 52 -9.01 0.88 -0.23
CA ILE A 52 -8.34 -0.06 0.67
C ILE A 52 -6.91 0.39 0.99
N LEU A 53 -6.08 0.66 -0.03
CA LEU A 53 -4.67 1.04 0.17
C LEU A 53 -4.50 2.39 0.88
N CYS A 54 -5.48 3.29 0.72
CA CYS A 54 -5.46 4.58 1.39
C CYS A 54 -6.17 4.57 2.75
N GLY A 55 -6.62 3.39 3.24
CA GLY A 55 -7.36 3.26 4.50
C GLY A 55 -8.72 3.96 4.50
N PHE A 56 -9.33 4.13 3.33
CA PHE A 56 -10.64 4.73 3.17
C PHE A 56 -11.74 3.65 3.33
N PRO A 57 -12.80 3.88 4.12
CA PRO A 57 -13.86 2.89 4.32
C PRO A 57 -14.58 2.52 3.02
N VAL A 58 -14.75 1.22 2.78
CA VAL A 58 -15.46 0.68 1.62
C VAL A 58 -16.65 -0.18 2.07
N PRO A 59 -17.87 0.05 1.53
CA PRO A 59 -19.01 -0.82 1.76
C PRO A 59 -18.75 -2.28 1.38
N SER A 60 -19.25 -3.24 2.17
CA SER A 60 -18.96 -4.67 2.00
C SER A 60 -19.38 -5.23 0.63
N HIS A 61 -20.51 -4.80 0.09
CA HIS A 61 -21.00 -5.26 -1.22
C HIS A 61 -20.07 -4.88 -2.39
N LEU A 62 -19.29 -3.80 -2.26
CA LEU A 62 -18.31 -3.41 -3.28
C LEU A 62 -17.03 -4.26 -3.21
N LYS A 63 -16.84 -5.03 -2.14
CA LYS A 63 -15.65 -5.85 -1.87
C LYS A 63 -15.80 -7.31 -2.27
N GLU A 64 -16.95 -7.73 -2.76
CA GLU A 64 -17.26 -9.15 -3.09
C GLU A 64 -16.25 -9.79 -4.06
N PHE A 65 -15.70 -9.01 -4.99
CA PHE A 65 -14.69 -9.51 -5.93
C PHE A 65 -13.37 -9.91 -5.25
N LEU A 66 -13.10 -9.45 -4.03
CA LEU A 66 -11.91 -9.85 -3.27
C LEU A 66 -12.02 -11.29 -2.77
N THR A 67 -13.23 -11.83 -2.64
CA THR A 67 -13.51 -13.20 -2.17
C THR A 67 -13.81 -14.18 -3.29
N ASP A 68 -13.88 -13.70 -4.54
CA ASP A 68 -14.12 -14.55 -5.70
C ASP A 68 -12.86 -15.36 -6.04
N ASP A 69 -12.88 -16.64 -5.65
CA ASP A 69 -11.80 -17.60 -5.91
C ASP A 69 -12.03 -18.39 -7.22
N SER A 70 -13.03 -18.01 -8.05
CA SER A 70 -13.35 -18.72 -9.31
C SER A 70 -12.32 -18.52 -10.44
N GLY A 71 -11.30 -17.67 -10.24
CA GLY A 71 -10.22 -17.42 -11.19
C GLY A 71 -8.97 -18.26 -10.94
N THR A 72 -8.33 -18.76 -12.00
CA THR A 72 -7.12 -19.62 -11.96
C THR A 72 -5.80 -18.86 -11.74
N SER A 73 -5.84 -17.53 -11.65
CA SER A 73 -4.69 -16.68 -11.34
C SER A 73 -4.91 -16.10 -9.94
N ASP A 74 -3.84 -15.87 -9.17
CA ASP A 74 -3.82 -15.26 -7.83
C ASP A 74 -4.40 -13.82 -7.75
N GLY A 75 -5.11 -13.40 -8.81
CA GLY A 75 -5.69 -12.09 -8.97
C GLY A 75 -4.63 -11.01 -9.00
N LEU A 76 -3.41 -11.33 -9.45
CA LEU A 76 -2.33 -10.36 -9.60
C LEU A 76 -2.77 -9.30 -10.60
N GLU A 77 -2.59 -8.05 -10.20
CA GLU A 77 -2.88 -6.92 -11.06
C GLU A 77 -1.74 -6.65 -12.03
N PHE A 78 -2.09 -6.55 -13.31
CA PHE A 78 -1.16 -6.24 -14.40
C PHE A 78 -1.38 -4.83 -14.95
N THR A 79 -2.21 -4.02 -14.28
CA THR A 79 -2.57 -2.67 -14.73
C THR A 79 -1.94 -1.62 -13.85
N PHE A 80 -1.37 -0.59 -14.47
CA PHE A 80 -0.90 0.60 -13.75
C PHE A 80 -2.09 1.26 -13.00
N PRO A 81 -1.92 1.72 -11.74
CA PRO A 81 -0.71 1.71 -10.90
C PRO A 81 -0.56 0.47 -10.00
N TYR A 82 -1.40 -0.56 -10.14
CA TYR A 82 -1.49 -1.69 -9.21
C TYR A 82 -0.61 -2.89 -9.57
N TYR A 83 0.42 -2.73 -10.41
CA TYR A 83 1.26 -3.86 -10.82
C TYR A 83 1.62 -4.75 -9.62
N GLY A 84 1.41 -6.06 -9.70
CA GLY A 84 1.79 -7.00 -8.65
C GLY A 84 0.96 -6.98 -7.36
N VAL A 85 -0.04 -6.12 -7.21
CA VAL A 85 -0.99 -6.19 -6.09
C VAL A 85 -1.89 -7.42 -6.28
N SER A 86 -1.87 -8.37 -5.34
CA SER A 86 -2.75 -9.55 -5.38
C SER A 86 -4.07 -9.31 -4.64
N ARG A 87 -5.12 -10.07 -4.98
CA ARG A 87 -6.39 -10.05 -4.22
C ARG A 87 -6.16 -10.46 -2.76
N ARG A 88 -5.29 -11.43 -2.52
CA ARG A 88 -4.92 -11.88 -1.16
C ARG A 88 -4.36 -10.74 -0.33
N PHE A 89 -3.41 -9.99 -0.90
CA PHE A 89 -2.85 -8.81 -0.23
C PHE A 89 -3.93 -7.77 0.07
N LEU A 90 -4.82 -7.45 -0.88
CA LEU A 90 -5.90 -6.48 -0.67
C LEU A 90 -6.88 -6.94 0.41
N ARG A 91 -7.23 -8.23 0.44
CA ARG A 91 -8.09 -8.85 1.45
C ARG A 91 -7.46 -8.73 2.84
N ALA A 92 -6.18 -9.10 2.97
CA ALA A 92 -5.43 -8.95 4.22
C ALA A 92 -5.35 -7.48 4.65
N HIS A 93 -5.09 -6.55 3.72
CA HIS A 93 -5.00 -5.13 4.01
C HIS A 93 -6.34 -4.51 4.45
N ASP A 94 -7.46 -4.89 3.80
CA ASP A 94 -8.82 -4.49 4.21
C ASP A 94 -9.17 -5.04 5.60
N GLN A 95 -8.78 -6.28 5.90
CA GLN A 95 -8.95 -6.88 7.22
C GLN A 95 -8.16 -6.11 8.28
N ILE A 96 -6.89 -5.76 8.01
CA ILE A 96 -6.08 -4.93 8.92
C ILE A 96 -6.78 -3.59 9.18
N ASN A 97 -7.23 -2.90 8.13
CA ASN A 97 -7.95 -1.62 8.27
C ASN A 97 -9.24 -1.76 9.10
N SER A 98 -10.00 -2.83 8.90
CA SER A 98 -11.22 -3.12 9.64
C SER A 98 -10.94 -3.38 11.13
N LEU A 99 -9.88 -4.15 11.44
CA LEU A 99 -9.45 -4.41 12.82
C LEU A 99 -8.99 -3.13 13.52
N LEU A 100 -8.24 -2.27 12.82
CA LEU A 100 -7.80 -0.98 13.34
C LEU A 100 -8.97 -0.04 13.65
N ALA A 101 -10.01 -0.02 12.81
CA ALA A 101 -11.20 0.77 13.04
C ALA A 101 -12.02 0.28 14.25
N ARG A 102 -11.93 -1.01 14.60
CA ARG A 102 -12.62 -1.63 15.74
C ARG A 102 -11.82 -1.60 17.05
N SER A 103 -10.53 -1.35 16.97
CA SER A 103 -9.62 -1.45 18.12
C SER A 103 -9.79 -0.24 19.04
N SER A 104 -10.60 -0.40 20.09
CA SER A 104 -10.81 0.61 21.12
C SER A 104 -10.94 -0.07 22.50
N GLY A 105 -9.88 -0.78 22.91
CA GLY A 105 -9.86 -1.46 24.21
C GLY A 105 -8.82 -2.56 24.32
N ALA A 106 -8.73 -3.18 25.50
CA ALA A 106 -7.93 -4.39 25.72
C ALA A 106 -8.49 -5.54 24.88
N ARG A 107 -7.61 -6.26 24.18
CA ARG A 107 -8.00 -7.42 23.37
C ARG A 107 -8.23 -8.63 24.26
N THR A 108 -9.24 -9.43 23.90
CA THR A 108 -9.50 -10.71 24.57
C THR A 108 -8.50 -11.76 24.10
N VAL A 109 -8.41 -12.88 24.82
CA VAL A 109 -7.53 -13.99 24.45
C VAL A 109 -7.90 -14.55 23.07
N GLU A 110 -9.20 -14.66 22.79
CA GLU A 110 -9.72 -15.15 21.50
C GLU A 110 -9.31 -14.22 20.36
N ALA A 111 -9.33 -12.90 20.59
CA ALA A 111 -8.90 -11.91 19.60
C ALA A 111 -7.38 -11.99 19.32
N GLU A 112 -6.56 -12.28 20.33
CA GLU A 112 -5.13 -12.53 20.10
C GLU A 112 -4.88 -13.83 19.32
N MET A 113 -5.63 -14.90 19.61
CA MET A 113 -5.54 -16.15 18.84
C MET A 113 -5.95 -15.96 17.37
N GLU A 114 -6.99 -15.15 17.11
CA GLU A 114 -7.39 -14.79 15.75
C GLU A 114 -6.28 -14.00 15.03
N LEU A 115 -5.60 -13.09 15.74
CA LEU A 115 -4.44 -12.36 15.20
C LEU A 115 -3.26 -13.28 14.92
N ASP A 116 -2.99 -14.28 15.77
CA ASP A 116 -1.94 -15.27 15.56
C ASP A 116 -2.20 -16.10 14.30
N SER A 117 -3.44 -16.57 14.13
CA SER A 117 -3.86 -17.30 12.93
C SER A 117 -3.76 -16.43 11.67
N PHE A 118 -4.18 -15.16 11.76
CA PHE A 118 -4.11 -14.22 10.66
C PHE A 118 -2.67 -13.91 10.27
N GLU A 119 -1.78 -13.69 11.24
CA GLU A 119 -0.37 -13.47 11.02
C GLU A 119 0.31 -14.67 10.35
N LEU A 120 0.03 -15.89 10.82
CA LEU A 120 0.52 -17.10 10.18
C LEU A 120 0.05 -17.19 8.72
N GLN A 121 -1.22 -16.88 8.46
CA GLN A 121 -1.75 -16.87 7.10
C GLN A 121 -1.02 -15.85 6.22
N MET A 122 -0.75 -14.64 6.74
CA MET A 122 0.05 -13.66 6.01
C MET A 122 1.44 -14.19 5.64
N TYR A 123 2.12 -14.91 6.53
CA TYR A 123 3.41 -15.52 6.22
C TYR A 123 3.33 -16.65 5.18
N LEU A 124 2.25 -17.43 5.20
CA LEU A 124 2.00 -18.50 4.24
C LEU A 124 1.63 -17.97 2.83
N ASP A 125 1.06 -16.77 2.75
CA ASP A 125 0.70 -16.09 1.51
C ASP A 125 1.87 -15.36 0.82
N PHE A 126 3.09 -15.90 0.96
CA PHE A 126 4.26 -15.35 0.27
C PHE A 126 4.05 -15.34 -1.27
N PRO A 127 4.31 -14.22 -1.97
CA PRO A 127 4.08 -14.12 -3.40
C PRO A 127 4.89 -15.15 -4.21
N SER A 128 4.16 -16.01 -4.92
CA SER A 128 4.73 -17.01 -5.82
C SER A 128 5.14 -16.38 -7.17
N LEU A 129 6.05 -17.04 -7.88
CA LEU A 129 6.46 -16.60 -9.22
C LEU A 129 5.24 -16.57 -10.17
N PRO A 130 5.04 -15.49 -10.95
CA PRO A 130 4.03 -15.49 -12.00
C PRO A 130 4.30 -16.65 -12.96
N GLN A 131 3.29 -17.48 -13.22
CA GLN A 131 3.44 -18.57 -14.17
C GLN A 131 3.81 -18.01 -15.55
N HIS A 132 4.81 -18.64 -16.18
CA HIS A 132 5.44 -18.17 -17.44
C HIS A 132 4.44 -17.91 -18.58
N ASN A 133 3.26 -18.53 -18.51
CA ASN A 133 2.20 -18.45 -19.53
C ASN A 133 1.38 -17.14 -19.49
N ILE A 134 1.52 -16.32 -18.44
CA ILE A 134 0.70 -15.11 -18.24
C ILE A 134 1.42 -13.84 -18.72
N CYS A 135 2.76 -13.84 -18.76
CA CYS A 135 3.53 -12.65 -19.10
C CYS A 135 4.29 -12.84 -20.42
N SER A 136 3.93 -12.05 -21.45
CA SER A 136 4.58 -12.08 -22.76
C SER A 136 6.03 -11.57 -22.75
N SER A 137 6.45 -10.91 -21.66
CA SER A 137 7.80 -10.37 -21.48
C SER A 137 8.36 -10.80 -20.13
N THR A 138 9.60 -11.33 -20.14
CA THR A 138 10.35 -11.69 -18.93
C THR A 138 10.56 -10.49 -18.00
N THR A 139 10.74 -9.29 -18.56
CA THR A 139 10.90 -8.05 -17.77
C THR A 139 9.64 -7.71 -16.98
N ASN A 140 8.46 -7.86 -17.58
CA ASN A 140 7.19 -7.59 -16.91
C ASN A 140 6.94 -8.59 -15.78
N ALA A 141 7.28 -9.87 -15.96
CA ALA A 141 7.16 -10.88 -14.91
C ALA A 141 8.05 -10.57 -13.70
N THR A 142 9.30 -10.14 -13.95
CA THR A 142 10.24 -9.73 -12.90
C THR A 142 9.75 -8.48 -12.15
N VAL A 143 9.21 -7.48 -12.87
CA VAL A 143 8.62 -6.29 -12.24
C VAL A 143 7.45 -6.66 -11.34
N ILE A 144 6.56 -7.53 -11.80
CA ILE A 144 5.41 -7.97 -11.02
C ILE A 144 5.87 -8.70 -9.77
N GLN A 145 6.83 -9.62 -9.91
CA GLN A 145 7.38 -10.37 -8.79
C GLN A 145 7.97 -9.46 -7.70
N HIS A 146 8.86 -8.56 -8.06
CA HIS A 146 9.46 -7.65 -7.08
C HIS A 146 8.41 -6.72 -6.46
N THR A 147 7.43 -6.29 -7.25
CA THR A 147 6.34 -5.45 -6.74
C THR A 147 5.49 -6.20 -5.72
N SER A 148 5.05 -7.42 -6.04
CA SER A 148 4.26 -8.25 -5.12
C SER A 148 5.00 -8.49 -3.81
N ARG A 149 6.33 -8.70 -3.86
CA ARG A 149 7.16 -8.85 -2.67
C ARG A 149 7.31 -7.56 -1.87
N ALA A 150 7.48 -6.42 -2.53
CA ALA A 150 7.51 -5.12 -1.85
C ALA A 150 6.19 -4.87 -1.09
N PHE A 151 5.04 -5.14 -1.70
CA PHE A 151 3.74 -5.07 -1.02
C PHE A 151 3.63 -6.07 0.12
N TYR A 152 4.07 -7.32 -0.06
CA TYR A 152 4.07 -8.34 0.97
C TYR A 152 4.86 -7.91 2.22
N TYR A 153 6.13 -7.50 2.04
CA TYR A 153 6.97 -7.08 3.16
C TYR A 153 6.41 -5.82 3.84
N ALA A 154 5.95 -4.83 3.06
CA ALA A 154 5.30 -3.65 3.61
C ALA A 154 4.00 -4.00 4.36
N GLY A 155 3.23 -4.98 3.87
CA GLY A 155 2.03 -5.51 4.53
C GLY A 155 2.32 -6.11 5.90
N LEU A 156 3.36 -6.96 5.99
CA LEU A 156 3.81 -7.53 7.27
C LEU A 156 4.28 -6.43 8.23
N VAL A 157 5.10 -5.49 7.76
CA VAL A 157 5.55 -4.34 8.57
C VAL A 157 4.35 -3.55 9.08
N PHE A 158 3.37 -3.26 8.21
CA PHE A 158 2.17 -2.53 8.56
C PHE A 158 1.33 -3.25 9.62
N PHE A 159 1.16 -4.56 9.48
CA PHE A 159 0.47 -5.42 10.46
C PHE A 159 1.18 -5.38 11.81
N GLN A 160 2.49 -5.65 11.84
CA GLN A 160 3.29 -5.70 13.06
C GLN A 160 3.28 -4.35 13.80
N ARG A 161 3.47 -3.25 13.08
CA ARG A 161 3.56 -1.91 13.68
C ARG A 161 2.20 -1.33 14.05
N SER A 162 1.13 -1.68 13.32
CA SER A 162 -0.20 -1.09 13.56
C SER A 162 -1.08 -1.93 14.48
N LEU A 163 -1.12 -3.25 14.31
CA LEU A 163 -1.97 -4.13 15.10
C LEU A 163 -1.21 -4.73 16.26
N ARG A 164 -0.03 -5.33 16.03
CA ARG A 164 0.76 -5.91 17.13
C ARG A 164 1.44 -4.87 18.01
N GLN A 165 1.55 -3.62 17.54
CA GLN A 165 2.30 -2.56 18.21
C GLN A 165 3.75 -3.01 18.49
N ALA A 166 4.30 -3.88 17.64
CA ALA A 166 5.64 -4.42 17.79
C ALA A 166 6.67 -3.30 17.77
N PRO A 167 7.77 -3.38 18.54
CA PRO A 167 8.83 -2.37 18.52
C PRO A 167 9.45 -2.23 17.11
N ILE A 168 9.99 -1.05 16.79
CA ILE A 168 10.52 -0.78 15.44
C ILE A 168 11.68 -1.74 15.09
N GLU A 169 12.45 -2.15 16.09
CA GLU A 169 13.56 -3.09 15.96
C GLU A 169 13.09 -4.46 15.44
N ALA A 170 11.90 -4.90 15.82
CA ALA A 170 11.35 -6.20 15.44
C ALA A 170 11.03 -6.31 13.94
N VAL A 171 10.84 -5.19 13.25
CA VAL A 171 10.46 -5.18 11.82
C VAL A 171 11.61 -4.84 10.88
N GLN A 172 12.82 -4.57 11.39
CA GLN A 172 13.92 -4.07 10.54
C GLN A 172 14.36 -5.06 9.46
N GLN A 173 14.31 -6.36 9.73
CA GLN A 173 14.61 -7.37 8.71
C GLN A 173 13.61 -7.33 7.55
N LEU A 174 12.31 -7.17 7.85
CA LEU A 174 11.26 -7.05 6.84
C LEU A 174 11.39 -5.74 6.06
N VAL A 175 11.74 -4.65 6.73
CA VAL A 175 12.01 -3.35 6.10
C VAL A 175 13.16 -3.45 5.10
N GLU A 176 14.28 -4.05 5.52
CA GLU A 176 15.45 -4.26 4.67
C GLU A 176 15.11 -5.10 3.42
N LEU A 177 14.40 -6.22 3.60
CA LEU A 177 13.95 -7.05 2.48
C LEU A 177 13.02 -6.28 1.53
N GLY A 178 12.06 -5.52 2.06
CA GLY A 178 11.17 -4.70 1.24
C GLY A 178 11.93 -3.64 0.43
N ILE A 179 12.90 -2.96 1.03
CA ILE A 179 13.72 -1.95 0.34
C ILE A 179 14.60 -2.59 -0.75
N GLN A 180 15.14 -3.78 -0.52
CA GLN A 180 15.88 -4.52 -1.55
C GLN A 180 15.00 -4.82 -2.78
N GLU A 181 13.72 -5.14 -2.58
CA GLU A 181 12.75 -5.35 -3.66
C GLU A 181 12.45 -4.03 -4.41
N LEU A 182 12.33 -2.90 -3.71
CA LEU A 182 12.20 -1.55 -4.32
C LEU A 182 13.40 -1.18 -5.20
N GLU A 183 14.61 -1.47 -4.73
CA GLU A 183 15.87 -1.22 -5.46
C GLU A 183 16.05 -2.20 -6.64
N ALA A 184 15.61 -3.45 -6.49
CA ALA A 184 15.60 -4.42 -7.59
C ALA A 184 14.68 -3.94 -8.72
N LEU A 185 13.52 -3.36 -8.38
CA LEU A 185 12.61 -2.77 -9.37
C LEU A 185 13.24 -1.62 -10.14
N ASP A 186 13.91 -0.69 -9.46
CA ASP A 186 14.57 0.44 -10.13
C ASP A 186 15.65 -0.06 -11.12
N ARG A 187 16.39 -1.12 -10.74
CA ARG A 187 17.39 -1.77 -11.60
C ARG A 187 16.77 -2.47 -12.81
N VAL A 188 15.71 -3.26 -12.62
CA VAL A 188 15.02 -3.98 -13.69
C VAL A 188 14.33 -3.01 -14.65
N GLY A 189 13.80 -1.91 -14.11
CA GLY A 189 13.13 -0.85 -14.86
C GLY A 189 14.02 -0.07 -15.82
N ARG A 190 15.36 -0.19 -15.69
CA ARG A 190 16.38 0.61 -16.41
C ARG A 190 15.97 2.07 -16.53
N GLU A 191 15.44 2.64 -15.45
CA GLU A 191 14.94 4.01 -15.36
C GLU A 191 13.69 4.38 -16.20
N SER A 192 13.24 3.50 -17.10
CA SER A 192 12.14 3.73 -18.05
C SER A 192 10.77 3.26 -17.55
N LEU A 193 10.74 2.24 -16.69
CA LEU A 193 9.52 1.81 -16.02
C LEU A 193 9.38 2.64 -14.75
N GLY A 194 8.64 3.75 -14.86
CA GLY A 194 8.28 4.57 -13.71
C GLY A 194 7.44 3.75 -12.73
N CYS A 195 7.98 3.51 -11.54
CA CYS A 195 7.32 2.71 -10.53
C CYS A 195 6.63 3.65 -9.52
N LEU A 196 5.32 3.87 -9.70
CA LEU A 196 4.48 4.57 -8.72
C LEU A 196 4.05 3.54 -7.66
N MET A 197 4.93 3.28 -6.69
CA MET A 197 4.65 2.41 -5.55
C MET A 197 4.83 3.22 -4.26
N LEU A 198 3.95 4.18 -4.08
CA LEU A 198 4.05 5.10 -2.96
C LEU A 198 3.68 4.41 -1.64
N TRP A 199 2.74 3.46 -1.65
CA TRP A 199 2.29 2.79 -0.42
C TRP A 199 3.39 1.92 0.21
N PRO A 200 4.03 0.96 -0.50
CA PRO A 200 5.12 0.19 0.09
C PRO A 200 6.29 1.08 0.51
N ALA A 201 6.69 2.05 -0.33
CA ALA A 201 7.78 2.96 -0.03
C ALA A 201 7.50 3.82 1.23
N LEU A 202 6.26 4.28 1.40
CA LEU A 202 5.82 4.99 2.60
C LEU A 202 5.96 4.11 3.83
N VAL A 203 5.39 2.89 3.83
CA VAL A 203 5.41 2.02 5.03
C VAL A 203 6.83 1.60 5.38
N LEU A 204 7.60 1.12 4.40
CA LEU A 204 8.97 0.67 4.61
C LEU A 204 9.87 1.81 5.06
N GLY A 205 9.73 2.99 4.42
CA GLY A 205 10.50 4.18 4.81
C GLY A 205 10.12 4.70 6.18
N ALA A 206 8.82 4.79 6.44
CA ALA A 206 8.30 5.21 7.73
C ALA A 206 8.76 4.30 8.87
N GLU A 207 9.08 3.02 8.65
CA GLU A 207 9.50 2.09 9.70
C GLU A 207 10.99 1.75 9.64
N CYS A 208 11.76 2.43 8.78
CA CYS A 208 13.21 2.29 8.70
C CYS A 208 13.90 3.05 9.84
N SER A 209 14.73 2.35 10.64
CA SER A 209 15.45 2.95 11.78
C SER A 209 16.95 3.13 11.55
N SER A 210 17.59 2.28 10.74
CA SER A 210 19.05 2.29 10.61
C SER A 210 19.55 3.27 9.54
N SER A 211 20.58 4.05 9.88
CA SER A 211 21.15 5.07 8.98
C SER A 211 21.58 4.53 7.59
N PRO A 212 22.22 3.34 7.47
CA PRO A 212 22.58 2.80 6.16
C PRO A 212 21.37 2.53 5.26
N VAL A 213 20.26 2.05 5.84
CA VAL A 213 19.03 1.71 5.11
C VAL A 213 18.23 2.96 4.77
N GLN A 214 18.20 3.94 5.67
CA GLN A 214 17.64 5.28 5.41
C GLN A 214 18.34 5.95 4.22
N GLY A 215 19.68 5.91 4.18
CA GLY A 215 20.45 6.49 3.08
C GLY A 215 20.20 5.82 1.72
N ARG A 216 19.98 4.51 1.72
CA ARG A 216 19.57 3.76 0.51
C ARG A 216 18.18 4.17 0.02
N LEU A 217 17.21 4.26 0.95
CA LEU A 217 15.86 4.67 0.60
C LEU A 217 15.79 6.13 0.12
N GLN A 218 16.58 7.03 0.71
CA GLN A 218 16.70 8.42 0.21
C GLN A 218 17.18 8.46 -1.24
N LYS A 219 18.21 7.66 -1.58
CA LYS A 219 18.68 7.55 -2.97
C LYS A 219 17.59 7.02 -3.89
N TRP A 220 16.81 6.04 -3.44
CA TRP A 220 15.66 5.54 -4.19
C TRP A 220 14.60 6.63 -4.41
N PHE A 221 14.19 7.39 -3.38
CA PHE A 221 13.27 8.51 -3.54
C PHE A 221 13.81 9.54 -4.54
N GLN A 222 15.09 9.90 -4.44
CA GLN A 222 15.74 10.81 -5.37
C GLN A 222 15.72 10.29 -6.82
N SER A 223 15.98 9.00 -7.03
CA SER A 223 15.94 8.39 -8.36
C SER A 223 14.53 8.44 -8.97
N GLN A 224 13.49 8.25 -8.14
CA GLN A 224 12.09 8.31 -8.58
C GLN A 224 11.58 9.73 -8.90
N ARG A 225 12.28 10.80 -8.48
CA ARG A 225 11.85 12.19 -8.78
C ARG A 225 11.75 12.48 -10.29
N ARG A 226 12.50 11.74 -11.12
CA ARG A 226 12.44 11.83 -12.59
C ARG A 226 11.05 11.58 -13.16
N LEU A 227 10.18 10.91 -12.40
CA LEU A 227 8.81 10.59 -12.81
C LEU A 227 7.84 11.78 -12.70
N GLY A 228 8.25 12.89 -12.06
CA GLY A 228 7.46 14.12 -12.02
C GLY A 228 6.25 14.09 -11.07
N PHE A 229 6.15 13.08 -10.18
CA PHE A 229 5.08 12.99 -9.20
C PHE A 229 5.43 13.77 -7.93
N ARG A 230 4.68 14.85 -7.64
CA ARG A 230 4.91 15.66 -6.44
C ARG A 230 4.60 14.90 -5.15
N ASN A 231 3.69 13.91 -5.17
CA ASN A 231 3.40 13.07 -4.00
C ASN A 231 4.66 12.39 -3.46
N LEU A 232 5.56 11.94 -4.34
CA LEU A 232 6.81 11.31 -3.96
C LEU A 232 7.65 12.23 -3.07
N ILE A 233 7.77 13.51 -3.44
CA ILE A 233 8.53 14.52 -2.68
C ILE A 233 7.89 14.75 -1.31
N ILE A 234 6.55 14.77 -1.26
CA ILE A 234 5.80 14.96 -0.02
C ILE A 234 5.99 13.76 0.93
N LEU A 235 6.01 12.54 0.38
CA LEU A 235 6.24 11.32 1.17
C LEU A 235 7.70 11.19 1.61
N GLU A 236 8.67 11.58 0.78
CA GLU A 236 10.08 11.67 1.16
C GLU A 236 10.28 12.62 2.35
N ASP A 237 9.66 13.81 2.30
CA ASP A 237 9.71 14.79 3.41
C ASP A 237 9.06 14.23 4.69
N LEU A 238 7.91 13.57 4.57
CA LEU A 238 7.26 12.91 5.70
C LEU A 238 8.17 11.86 6.34
N VAL A 239 8.79 11.01 5.53
CA VAL A 239 9.68 9.94 6.02
C VAL A 239 10.91 10.53 6.70
N ALA A 240 11.52 11.56 6.13
CA ALA A 240 12.66 12.26 6.74
C ALA A 240 12.27 12.94 8.07
N LYS A 241 11.07 13.52 8.15
CA LYS A 241 10.54 14.07 9.40
C LYS A 241 10.38 12.99 10.47
N LEU A 242 9.86 11.82 10.13
CA LEU A 242 9.69 10.73 11.08
C LEU A 242 11.01 10.24 11.66
N TRP A 243 12.03 10.11 10.80
CA TRP A 243 13.37 9.73 11.26
C TRP A 243 13.97 10.77 12.21
N SER A 244 13.76 12.06 11.90
CA SER A 244 14.21 13.17 12.74
C SER A 244 13.48 13.17 14.09
N ALA A 245 12.15 13.01 14.09
CA ALA A 245 11.34 12.95 15.31
C ALA A 245 11.77 11.79 16.22
N ARG A 246 12.04 10.61 15.66
CA ARG A 246 12.49 9.45 16.46
C ARG A 246 13.89 9.60 17.04
N SER A 247 14.70 10.48 16.47
CA SER A 247 16.04 10.79 16.97
C SER A 247 16.02 11.91 18.02
N ASP A 248 14.89 12.60 18.17
CA ASP A 248 14.71 13.73 19.09
C ASP A 248 14.06 13.26 20.40
N PRO A 249 14.77 13.33 21.55
CA PRO A 249 14.20 12.98 22.86
C PRO A 249 12.99 13.82 23.27
N ALA A 250 12.79 15.00 22.67
CA ALA A 250 11.67 15.89 22.96
C ALA A 250 10.42 15.59 22.09
N ALA A 251 10.53 14.73 21.08
CA ALA A 251 9.42 14.43 20.20
C ALA A 251 8.34 13.61 20.89
N THR A 252 7.08 13.90 20.57
CA THR A 252 5.93 13.15 21.06
C THR A 252 5.81 11.79 20.36
N PRO A 253 5.15 10.79 20.99
CA PRO A 253 4.85 9.52 20.34
C PRO A 253 4.05 9.67 19.04
N GLU A 254 3.19 10.69 18.95
CA GLU A 254 2.38 10.99 17.77
C GLU A 254 3.25 11.49 16.59
N GLU A 255 4.27 12.29 16.87
CA GLU A 255 5.21 12.77 15.85
C GLU A 255 6.11 11.67 15.30
N SER A 256 6.32 10.61 16.08
CA SER A 256 7.08 9.41 15.68
C SER A 256 6.22 8.33 15.01
N ASN A 257 4.89 8.51 14.98
CA ASN A 257 3.94 7.60 14.37
C ASN A 257 3.47 8.12 13.01
N TRP A 258 3.90 7.44 11.95
CA TRP A 258 3.61 7.87 10.57
C TRP A 258 2.13 7.94 10.25
N ARG A 259 1.28 7.11 10.89
CA ARG A 259 -0.16 7.11 10.68
C ARG A 259 -0.82 8.39 11.17
N HIS A 260 -0.25 8.99 12.21
CA HIS A 260 -0.68 10.30 12.70
C HIS A 260 -0.12 11.41 11.79
N VAL A 261 1.16 11.35 11.45
CA VAL A 261 1.81 12.37 10.61
C VAL A 261 1.19 12.44 9.21
N ILE A 262 0.89 11.31 8.56
CA ILE A 262 0.29 11.26 7.21
C ILE A 262 -1.16 11.79 7.17
N ALA A 263 -1.83 11.90 8.33
CA ALA A 263 -3.17 12.48 8.43
C ALA A 263 -3.14 14.02 8.48
N GLN A 264 -1.97 14.62 8.70
CA GLN A 264 -1.80 16.07 8.70
C GLN A 264 -2.05 16.64 7.29
N ALA A 265 -2.70 17.80 7.20
CA ALA A 265 -3.15 18.41 5.94
C ALA A 265 -2.04 18.55 4.87
N ARG A 266 -0.79 18.76 5.29
CA ARG A 266 0.37 18.90 4.40
C ARG A 266 0.88 17.58 3.80
N TYR A 267 0.52 16.45 4.43
CA TYR A 267 0.95 15.11 4.04
C TYR A 267 -0.22 14.25 3.56
N ASP A 268 -1.44 14.77 3.57
CA ASP A 268 -2.63 14.08 3.09
C ASP A 268 -2.70 14.02 1.55
N VAL A 269 -1.72 13.34 0.97
CA VAL A 269 -1.60 13.08 -0.46
C VAL A 269 -2.09 11.69 -0.80
N PHE A 270 -2.38 11.49 -2.09
CA PHE A 270 -2.70 10.18 -2.64
C PHE A 270 -1.49 9.23 -2.55
N ARG A 271 -1.73 7.99 -2.12
CA ARG A 271 -0.66 7.09 -1.61
C ARG A 271 -0.41 5.87 -2.48
N LEU A 272 -0.95 5.81 -3.69
CA LEU A 272 -0.65 4.77 -4.68
C LEU A 272 0.58 5.15 -5.47
#